data_AF-A0A2S9FZY2-F1
#
_entry.id   AF-A0A2S9FZY2-F1
#
_cell.length_a   1.000
_cell.length_b   1.000
_cell.length_c   1.000
_cell.angle_alpha   90.00
_cell.angle_beta   90.00
_cell.angle_gamma   90.00
#
_symmetry.space_group_name_H-M   'P 1'
#
loop_
_entity.id
_entity.type
_entity.pdbx_description
1 polymer ?
#
loop_
_entity_poly.entity_id
_entity_poly.type
_entity_poly.pdbx_seq_one_letter_code
_entity_poly.pdbx_strand_id
1 'polypeptide(L)'
;SRVYGLVTRVLRDPGYSEETTQDVYLQVWRSAENYDPSAGSPTAWLLTLAHRRAVDRVRSEQAASTRESRYGAASVEPPSDHVFD
;
A
#
# COMPACT_ATOMS: atom_id res chain seq x y z
N SER A 1 4.43 14.62 11.71
CA SER A 1 4.17 13.34 12.39
C SER A 1 5.22 12.30 12.00
N ARG A 2 5.78 11.52 12.94
CA ARG A 2 6.80 10.47 12.65
C ARG A 2 6.26 9.31 11.81
N VAL A 3 4.97 8.97 11.96
CA VAL A 3 4.30 7.92 11.18
C VAL A 3 4.20 8.34 9.72
N TYR A 4 3.64 9.52 9.46
CA TYR A 4 3.52 10.05 8.10
C TYR A 4 4.88 10.09 7.39
N GLY A 5 5.92 10.65 8.03
CA GLY A 5 7.26 10.69 7.44
C GLY A 5 7.86 9.31 7.12
N LEU A 6 7.57 8.29 7.95
CA LEU A 6 7.97 6.91 7.69
C LEU A 6 7.21 6.33 6.49
N VAL A 7 5.89 6.50 6.46
CA VAL A 7 5.03 6.03 5.36
C VAL A 7 5.43 6.69 4.04
N THR A 8 5.64 8.00 4.02
CA THR A 8 6.08 8.75 2.83
C THR A 8 7.42 8.27 2.30
N ARG A 9 8.36 7.90 3.18
CA ARG A 9 9.65 7.34 2.74
C ARG A 9 9.49 5.99 2.03
N VAL A 10 8.49 5.20 2.41
CA VAL A 10 8.19 3.89 1.80
C VAL A 10 7.38 4.05 0.51
N LEU A 11 6.29 4.83 0.54
CA LEU A 11 5.37 4.95 -0.59
C LEU A 11 5.83 5.91 -1.67
N ARG A 12 6.57 6.97 -1.29
CA ARG A 12 7.00 8.06 -2.18
C ARG A 12 5.85 8.75 -2.95
N ASP A 13 4.63 8.60 -2.46
CA ASP A 13 3.42 9.24 -2.98
C ASP A 13 2.69 9.94 -1.82
N PRO A 14 2.50 11.26 -1.85
CA PRO A 14 1.86 11.99 -0.75
C PRO A 14 0.42 11.57 -0.48
N GLY A 15 -0.37 11.25 -1.51
CA GLY A 15 -1.78 10.89 -1.39
C GLY A 15 -1.96 9.53 -0.72
N TYR A 16 -1.28 8.50 -1.21
CA TYR A 16 -1.27 7.19 -0.56
C TYR A 16 -0.63 7.23 0.82
N SER A 17 0.31 8.14 1.05
CA SER A 17 0.91 8.32 2.37
C SER A 17 -0.07 8.85 3.40
N GLU A 18 -0.93 9.79 3.00
CA GLU A 18 -1.95 10.34 3.87
C GLU A 18 -3.01 9.28 4.21
N GLU A 19 -3.57 8.63 3.20
CA GLU A 19 -4.54 7.53 3.35
C GLU A 19 -3.99 6.42 4.25
N THR A 20 -2.78 5.95 3.96
CA THR A 20 -2.13 4.88 4.73
C THR A 20 -1.86 5.31 6.17
N THR A 21 -1.50 6.58 6.40
CA THR A 21 -1.29 7.09 7.76
C THR A 21 -2.58 7.11 8.56
N GLN A 22 -3.69 7.54 7.95
CA GLN A 22 -5.01 7.54 8.58
C GLN A 22 -5.44 6.10 8.94
N ASP A 23 -5.28 5.16 8.01
CA ASP A 23 -5.53 3.73 8.23
C ASP A 23 -4.74 3.17 9.42
N VAL A 24 -3.46 3.52 9.54
CA VAL A 24 -2.62 3.09 10.67
C VAL A 24 -3.19 3.58 11.99
N TYR A 25 -3.58 4.85 12.09
CA TYR A 25 -4.13 5.38 13.33
C TYR A 25 -5.51 4.78 13.65
N LEU A 26 -6.36 4.53 12.65
CA LEU A 26 -7.62 3.82 12.84
C LEU A 26 -7.39 2.38 13.33
N GLN A 27 -6.40 1.70 12.79
CA GLN A 27 -6.04 0.36 13.23
C GLN A 27 -5.55 0.37 14.68
N VAL A 28 -4.68 1.31 15.03
CA VAL A 28 -4.18 1.49 16.41
C VAL A 28 -5.34 1.74 17.36
N TRP A 29 -6.28 2.63 17.00
CA TRP A 29 -7.46 2.90 17.81
C TRP A 29 -8.27 1.61 18.09
N ARG A 30 -8.49 0.79 17.06
CA ARG A 30 -9.23 -0.48 17.18
C ARG A 30 -8.48 -1.56 17.95
N SER A 31 -7.14 -1.55 17.95
CA SER A 31 -6.33 -2.60 18.57
C SER A 31 -5.58 -2.15 19.82
N ALA A 32 -5.85 -0.95 20.34
CA ALA A 32 -5.12 -0.36 21.47
C ALA A 32 -5.24 -1.22 22.74
N GLU A 33 -6.38 -1.88 22.96
CA GLU A 33 -6.60 -2.80 24.08
C GLU A 33 -5.68 -4.02 24.07
N ASN A 34 -5.13 -4.39 22.90
CA ASN A 34 -4.23 -5.53 22.74
C ASN A 34 -2.75 -5.14 22.90
N TYR A 35 -2.45 -3.87 23.23
CA TYR A 35 -1.08 -3.45 23.48
C TYR A 35 -0.57 -4.04 24.79
N ASP A 36 0.53 -4.79 24.71
CA ASP A 36 1.24 -5.33 25.85
C ASP A 36 2.51 -4.48 26.14
N PRO A 37 2.56 -3.74 27.26
CA PRO A 37 3.73 -2.96 27.64
C PRO A 37 5.01 -3.78 27.82
N SER A 38 4.89 -5.08 28.11
CA SER A 38 6.05 -5.98 28.25
C SER A 38 6.70 -6.33 26.91
N ALA A 39 5.97 -6.21 25.80
CA ALA A 39 6.44 -6.48 24.45
C ALA A 39 7.21 -5.30 23.82
N GLY A 40 7.25 -4.14 24.48
CA GLY A 40 8.02 -2.97 24.05
C GLY A 40 7.22 -1.67 24.04
N SER A 41 7.87 -0.56 23.69
CA SER A 41 7.25 0.77 23.78
C SER A 41 6.07 0.96 22.80
N PRO A 42 5.06 1.80 23.13
CA PRO A 42 3.93 2.06 22.24
C PRO A 42 4.36 2.70 20.91
N THR A 43 5.42 3.51 20.97
CA THR A 43 5.99 4.15 19.78
C THR A 43 6.64 3.15 18.85
N ALA A 44 7.40 2.18 19.38
CA ALA A 44 8.01 1.12 18.57
C ALA A 44 6.93 0.23 17.92
N TRP A 45 5.89 -0.10 18.68
CA TRP A 45 4.74 -0.84 18.16
C TRP A 45 4.03 -0.08 17.03
N LEU A 46 3.73 1.21 17.24
CA LEU A 46 3.12 2.08 16.23
C LEU A 46 3.95 2.16 14.93
N LEU A 47 5.27 2.36 15.05
CA LEU A 47 6.15 2.48 13.88
C LEU A 47 6.28 1.15 13.13
N THR A 48 6.27 0.02 13.85
CA THR A 48 6.26 -1.32 13.24
C THR A 48 4.99 -1.54 12.44
N LEU A 49 3.84 -1.19 13.02
CA LEU A 49 2.55 -1.29 12.33
C LEU A 49 2.51 -0.38 11.08
N ALA A 50 2.98 0.86 11.21
CA ALA A 50 3.06 1.80 10.10
C ALA A 50 3.93 1.28 8.95
N HIS A 51 5.10 0.72 9.26
CA HIS A 51 5.99 0.16 8.25
C HIS A 51 5.34 -1.02 7.53
N ARG A 52 4.73 -1.95 8.27
CA ARG A 52 4.02 -3.09 7.68
C ARG A 52 2.91 -2.63 6.75
N ARG A 53 2.06 -1.70 7.19
CA ARG A 53 0.95 -1.18 6.38
C ARG A 53 1.45 -0.50 5.10
N ALA A 54 2.53 0.29 5.19
CA ALA A 54 3.13 0.92 4.03
C ALA A 54 3.68 -0.12 3.03
N VAL A 55 4.37 -1.16 3.50
CA VAL A 55 4.85 -2.24 2.63
C VAL A 55 3.68 -3.00 1.97
N ASP A 56 2.61 -3.28 2.72
CA ASP A 56 1.42 -3.94 2.19
C ASP A 56 0.73 -3.08 1.12
N ARG A 57 0.70 -1.75 1.30
CA ARG A 57 0.21 -0.79 0.28
C ARG A 57 1.06 -0.83 -0.99
N VAL A 58 2.40 -0.80 -0.88
CA VAL A 58 3.30 -0.94 -2.06
C VAL A 58 2.99 -2.23 -2.81
N ARG A 59 2.87 -3.35 -2.10
CA ARG A 59 2.57 -4.65 -2.71
C ARG A 59 1.22 -4.65 -3.43
N SER A 60 0.20 -4.06 -2.81
CA SER A 60 -1.14 -3.92 -3.41
C SER A 60 -1.10 -3.12 -4.72
N GLU A 61 -0.39 -1.99 -4.72
CA GLU A 61 -0.29 -1.12 -5.90
C GLU A 61 0.50 -1.75 -7.03
N GLN A 62 1.61 -2.42 -6.72
CA GLN A 62 2.37 -3.17 -7.71
C GLN A 62 1.54 -4.31 -8.32
N ALA A 63 0.76 -5.01 -7.51
CA ALA A 63 -0.15 -6.05 -7.98
C ALA A 63 -1.28 -5.47 -8.86
N ALA A 64 -1.82 -4.29 -8.51
CA ALA A 64 -2.83 -3.61 -9.31
C ALA A 64 -2.28 -3.17 -10.68
N SER A 65 -1.12 -2.49 -10.69
CA SER A 65 -0.44 -2.07 -11.93
C SER A 65 -0.06 -3.25 -12.83
N THR A 66 0.39 -4.37 -12.25
CA THR A 66 0.68 -5.59 -13.02
C THR A 66 -0.57 -6.16 -13.69
N ARG A 67 -1.71 -6.19 -12.98
CA ARG A 67 -2.98 -6.63 -13.55
C ARG A 67 -3.41 -5.72 -14.68
N GLU A 68 -3.38 -4.40 -14.47
CA GLU A 68 -3.75 -3.40 -15.47
C GLU A 68 -2.90 -3.54 -16.74
N SER A 69 -1.59 -3.69 -16.60
CA SER A 69 -0.67 -3.90 -17.72
C SER A 69 -1.00 -5.18 -18.52
N ARG A 70 -1.35 -6.27 -17.82
CA ARG A 70 -1.75 -7.54 -18.46
C ARG A 70 -3.07 -7.41 -19.21
N TYR A 71 -4.05 -6.73 -18.62
CA TYR A 71 -5.33 -6.46 -19.30
C TYR A 71 -5.13 -5.60 -20.54
N GLY A 72 -4.34 -4.52 -20.44
CA GLY A 72 -4.00 -3.67 -21.58
C GLY A 72 -3.32 -4.46 -22.71
N ALA A 73 -2.37 -5.32 -22.39
CA ALA A 73 -1.71 -6.17 -23.39
C ALA A 73 -2.65 -7.18 -24.05
N ALA A 74 -3.64 -7.71 -23.32
CA ALA A 74 -4.61 -8.67 -23.86
C ALA A 74 -5.73 -8.01 -24.70
N SER A 75 -6.02 -6.72 -24.46
CA SER A 75 -7.05 -5.97 -25.20
C SER A 75 -6.53 -5.26 -26.45
N VAL A 76 -5.21 -5.26 -26.70
CA VAL A 76 -4.65 -4.80 -27.97
C VAL A 76 -4.85 -5.90 -29.02
N GLU A 77 -5.83 -5.71 -29.89
CA GLU A 77 -6.03 -6.56 -31.07
C GLU A 77 -4.79 -6.42 -31.99
N PRO A 78 -4.04 -7.49 -32.28
CA PRO A 78 -2.94 -7.42 -33.24
C PRO A 78 -3.50 -7.02 -34.60
N PRO A 79 -2.78 -6.21 -35.41
CA PRO A 79 -3.24 -5.83 -36.74
C PRO A 79 -3.47 -7.09 -37.58
N SER A 80 -4.74 -7.43 -37.80
CA SER A 80 -5.16 -8.50 -38.68
C SER A 80 -5.10 -8.00 -40.11
N ASP A 81 -4.24 -8.63 -40.92
CA ASP A 81 -4.23 -8.38 -42.36
C ASP A 81 -5.47 -9.08 -42.95
N HIS A 82 -6.57 -8.33 -43.09
CA HIS A 82 -7.79 -8.81 -43.71
C HIS A 82 -7.59 -8.82 -45.23
N VAL A 83 -7.18 -9.97 -45.77
CA VAL A 83 -7.18 -10.20 -47.22
C VAL A 83 -8.63 -10.41 -47.67
N PHE A 84 -9.16 -9.46 -48.43
CA PHE A 84 -10.43 -9.62 -49.14
C PHE A 84 -10.19 -10.50 -50.38
N ASP A 85 -10.99 -11.56 -50.52
CA ASP A 85 -11.08 -12.42 -51.72
C ASP A 85 -12.11 -11.83 -52.72
#